data_AF-A0A7C5CTQ4-F1
#
_entry.id   AF-A0A7C5CTQ4-F1
#
_cell.length_a   1.000
_cell.length_b   1.000
_cell.length_c   1.000
_cell.angle_alpha   90.00
_cell.angle_beta   90.00
_cell.angle_gamma   90.00
#
_symmetry.space_group_name_H-M   'P 1'
#
loop_
_entity.id
_entity.type
_entity.pdbx_description
1 polymer ?
#
loop_
_entity_poly.entity_id
_entity_poly.type
_entity_poly.pdbx_seq_one_letter_code
_entity_poly.pdbx_strand_id
1 'polypeptide(L)'
;MYRGRFAPSPTGALHFGSMVTAVASYLEAKANQGKWLLRIEDIDTTRTQTNAVNDILYGLERFGLYWDEAITYQTQRIALYESALATLGEHVYPCSCTRKQLLRDTGIAQGAFGYIYIGRCRQGMLVANKPRFSYRLKTHNAPICVHDSLQGKL
;
A
#
# COMPACT_ATOMS: atom_id res chain seq x y z
N MET A 1 -19.19 6.60 -13.47
CA MET A 1 -19.68 6.44 -12.09
C MET A 1 -18.47 6.49 -11.16
N TYR A 2 -18.49 7.34 -10.13
CA TYR A 2 -17.38 7.47 -9.17
C TYR A 2 -17.24 6.19 -8.31
N ARG A 3 -16.01 5.77 -8.01
CA ARG A 3 -15.71 4.64 -7.11
C ARG A 3 -14.59 5.03 -6.16
N GLY A 4 -14.96 5.32 -4.91
CA GLY A 4 -14.04 5.60 -3.81
C GLY A 4 -13.84 4.36 -2.94
N ARG A 5 -12.83 4.38 -2.08
CA ARG A 5 -12.60 3.30 -1.12
C ARG A 5 -12.03 3.83 0.20
N PHE A 6 -12.36 3.16 1.28
CA PHE A 6 -11.61 3.20 2.52
C PHE A 6 -10.82 1.89 2.67
N ALA A 7 -9.52 2.00 2.96
CA ALA A 7 -8.60 0.86 2.92
C ALA A 7 -7.77 0.73 4.22
N PRO A 8 -8.39 0.39 5.36
CA PRO A 8 -7.69 0.31 6.64
C PRO A 8 -6.87 -0.99 6.77
N SER A 9 -5.67 -0.89 7.36
CA SER A 9 -4.93 -2.07 7.84
C SER A 9 -5.44 -2.50 9.22
N PRO A 10 -5.67 -3.79 9.47
CA PRO A 10 -6.21 -4.29 10.74
C PRO A 10 -5.14 -4.39 11.84
N THR A 11 -4.40 -3.30 12.08
CA THR A 11 -3.31 -3.24 13.05
C THR A 11 -3.73 -2.62 14.38
N GLY A 12 -5.03 -2.61 14.67
CA GLY A 12 -5.66 -1.97 15.83
C GLY A 12 -6.93 -1.21 15.46
N ALA A 13 -7.54 -0.56 16.45
CA ALA A 13 -8.74 0.25 16.26
C ALA A 13 -8.49 1.48 15.36
N LEU A 14 -9.55 1.99 14.74
CA LEU A 14 -9.49 3.22 13.95
C LEU A 14 -9.12 4.41 14.83
N HIS A 15 -7.98 5.04 14.54
CA HIS A 15 -7.63 6.31 15.15
C HIS A 15 -8.35 7.49 14.45
N PHE A 16 -8.29 8.68 15.05
CA PHE A 16 -8.96 9.87 14.55
C PHE A 16 -8.69 10.17 13.07
N GLY A 17 -7.42 10.20 12.65
CA GLY A 17 -7.05 10.42 11.24
C GLY A 17 -7.66 9.40 10.25
N SER A 18 -7.77 8.13 10.65
CA SER A 18 -8.42 7.10 9.83
C SER A 18 -9.92 7.35 9.71
N MET A 19 -10.56 7.79 10.80
CA MET A 19 -11.98 8.16 10.79
C MET A 19 -12.23 9.38 9.90
N VAL A 20 -11.38 10.41 9.97
CA VAL A 20 -11.46 11.58 9.07
C VAL A 20 -11.36 11.14 7.61
N THR A 21 -10.44 10.23 7.30
CA THR A 21 -10.28 9.68 5.94
C THR A 21 -11.50 8.86 5.50
N ALA A 22 -12.06 8.04 6.39
CA ALA A 22 -13.27 7.27 6.12
C ALA A 22 -14.47 8.18 5.80
N VAL A 23 -14.72 9.20 6.63
CA VAL A 23 -15.80 10.17 6.43
C VAL A 23 -15.60 10.95 5.14
N ALA A 24 -14.41 11.48 4.88
CA ALA A 24 -14.13 12.26 3.68
C ALA A 24 -14.35 11.44 2.41
N SER A 25 -13.79 10.22 2.35
CA SER A 25 -13.96 9.33 1.18
C SER A 25 -15.40 8.85 1.00
N TYR A 26 -16.14 8.64 2.09
CA TYR A 26 -17.56 8.30 2.04
C TYR A 26 -18.39 9.44 1.45
N LEU A 27 -18.23 10.65 1.98
CA LEU A 27 -18.97 11.83 1.51
C LEU A 27 -18.63 12.17 0.06
N GLU A 28 -17.37 12.06 -0.34
CA GLU A 28 -16.98 12.26 -1.74
C GLU A 28 -17.69 11.27 -2.67
N ALA A 29 -17.77 9.99 -2.27
CA ALA A 29 -18.50 8.99 -3.05
C ALA A 29 -19.99 9.31 -3.14
N LYS A 30 -20.64 9.68 -2.04
CA LYS A 30 -22.08 9.97 -2.04
C LYS A 30 -22.42 11.25 -2.79
N ALA A 31 -21.62 12.30 -2.64
CA ALA A 31 -21.78 13.55 -3.38
C ALA A 31 -21.67 13.35 -4.91
N ASN A 32 -20.81 12.43 -5.34
CA ASN A 32 -20.65 12.07 -6.74
C ASN A 32 -21.56 10.92 -7.21
N GLN A 33 -22.59 10.56 -6.43
CA GLN A 33 -23.53 9.47 -6.73
C GLN A 33 -22.81 8.16 -7.09
N GLY A 34 -21.69 7.90 -6.43
CA GLY A 34 -20.79 6.79 -6.67
C GLY A 34 -20.93 5.66 -5.66
N LYS A 35 -19.95 4.76 -5.71
CA LYS A 35 -19.81 3.64 -4.76
C LYS A 35 -18.64 3.90 -3.82
N TRP A 36 -18.84 3.61 -2.55
CA TRP A 36 -17.83 3.61 -1.50
C TRP A 36 -17.53 2.19 -1.07
N LEU A 37 -16.30 1.76 -1.29
CA LEU A 37 -15.88 0.37 -1.09
C LEU A 37 -15.04 0.24 0.18
N LEU A 38 -15.13 -0.93 0.84
CA LEU A 38 -14.25 -1.27 1.96
C LEU A 38 -13.26 -2.36 1.56
N ARG A 39 -11.97 -2.10 1.81
CA ARG A 39 -10.89 -3.06 1.58
C ARG A 39 -9.98 -3.19 2.79
N ILE A 40 -9.94 -4.36 3.40
CA ILE A 40 -9.05 -4.63 4.52
C ILE A 40 -7.64 -4.89 3.99
N GLU A 41 -6.68 -4.06 4.39
CA GLU A 41 -5.26 -4.16 4.01
C GLU A 41 -4.52 -5.12 4.96
N ASP A 42 -4.92 -6.40 4.96
CA ASP A 42 -4.46 -7.48 5.86
C ASP A 42 -3.27 -8.30 5.32
N ILE A 43 -2.58 -7.81 4.28
CA ILE A 43 -1.51 -8.55 3.60
C ILE A 43 -0.29 -8.81 4.51
N ASP A 44 -0.05 -7.91 5.48
CA ASP A 44 0.95 -8.09 6.52
C ASP A 44 0.33 -8.77 7.74
N THR A 45 0.27 -10.09 7.68
CA THR A 45 -0.32 -10.93 8.73
C THR A 45 0.42 -10.80 10.07
N THR A 46 1.69 -10.41 10.07
CA THR A 46 2.50 -10.26 11.30
C THR A 46 2.08 -9.04 12.14
N ARG A 47 1.45 -8.05 11.50
CA ARG A 47 0.98 -6.82 12.14
C ARG A 47 -0.52 -6.82 12.43
N THR A 48 -1.23 -7.81 11.92
CA THR A 48 -2.68 -7.92 12.09
C THR A 48 -2.99 -8.27 13.54
N GLN A 49 -3.87 -7.49 14.17
CA GLN A 49 -4.33 -7.74 15.53
C GLN A 49 -5.64 -8.53 15.53
N THR A 50 -5.78 -9.43 16.50
CA THR A 50 -7.02 -10.16 16.74
C THR A 50 -8.18 -9.17 16.91
N ASN A 51 -9.33 -9.47 16.31
CA ASN A 51 -10.55 -8.65 16.33
C ASN A 51 -10.48 -7.27 15.67
N ALA A 52 -9.31 -6.77 15.23
CA ALA A 52 -9.21 -5.42 14.67
C ALA A 52 -10.12 -5.19 13.46
N VAL A 53 -10.34 -6.21 12.62
CA VAL A 53 -11.32 -6.13 11.52
C VAL A 53 -12.72 -5.85 12.07
N ASN A 54 -13.18 -6.61 13.07
CA ASN A 54 -14.51 -6.42 13.66
C ASN A 54 -14.65 -5.04 14.30
N ASP A 55 -13.61 -4.56 15.00
CA ASP A 55 -13.60 -3.23 15.62
C ASP A 55 -13.68 -2.12 14.56
N ILE A 56 -13.00 -2.29 13.42
CA ILE A 56 -13.11 -1.39 12.26
C ILE A 56 -14.54 -1.38 11.73
N LEU A 57 -15.12 -2.54 11.45
CA LEU A 57 -16.48 -2.65 10.89
C LEU A 57 -17.51 -2.02 11.84
N TYR A 58 -17.45 -2.38 13.12
CA TYR A 58 -18.32 -1.83 14.16
C TYR A 58 -18.17 -0.31 14.26
N GLY A 59 -16.94 0.20 14.20
CA GLY A 59 -16.67 1.63 14.20
C GLY A 59 -17.35 2.33 13.03
N LEU A 60 -17.16 1.83 11.80
CA LEU A 60 -17.77 2.41 10.60
C LEU A 60 -19.31 2.39 10.67
N GLU A 61 -19.90 1.26 11.05
CA GLU A 61 -21.35 1.11 11.19
C GLU A 61 -21.92 2.07 12.24
N ARG A 62 -21.23 2.26 13.37
CA ARG A 62 -21.65 3.19 14.43
C ARG A 62 -21.72 4.64 13.97
N PHE A 63 -20.91 5.02 12.97
CA PHE A 63 -20.94 6.34 12.34
C PHE A 63 -21.83 6.40 11.08
N GLY A 64 -22.57 5.33 10.77
CA GLY A 64 -23.45 5.25 9.59
C GLY A 64 -22.71 5.16 8.26
N LEU A 65 -21.44 4.74 8.28
CA LEU A 65 -20.58 4.62 7.10
C LEU A 65 -20.71 3.21 6.51
N TYR A 66 -21.73 2.99 5.70
CA TYR A 66 -21.98 1.70 5.06
C TYR A 66 -21.30 1.60 3.69
N TRP A 67 -20.54 0.53 3.47
CA TRP A 67 -19.92 0.22 2.19
C TRP A 67 -20.94 -0.38 1.22
N ASP A 68 -20.74 -0.10 -0.07
CA ASP A 68 -21.76 -0.39 -1.10
C ASP A 68 -21.62 -1.78 -1.75
N GLU A 69 -20.52 -2.49 -1.51
CA GLU A 69 -20.22 -3.80 -2.10
C GLU A 69 -19.52 -4.71 -1.09
N ALA A 70 -19.40 -6.01 -1.39
CA ALA A 70 -18.73 -6.96 -0.51
C ALA A 70 -17.32 -6.49 -0.10
N ILE A 71 -17.00 -6.67 1.19
CA ILE A 71 -15.68 -6.34 1.74
C ILE A 71 -14.63 -7.17 1.00
N THR A 72 -13.52 -6.52 0.63
CA THR A 72 -12.38 -7.21 0.01
C THR A 72 -11.22 -7.32 1.00
N TYR A 73 -10.57 -8.48 1.03
CA TYR A 73 -9.40 -8.75 1.87
C TYR A 73 -8.18 -8.94 0.97
N GLN A 74 -7.05 -8.30 1.28
CA GLN A 74 -5.83 -8.43 0.48
C GLN A 74 -5.28 -9.86 0.52
N THR A 75 -5.38 -10.55 1.65
CA THR A 75 -4.95 -11.95 1.82
C THR A 75 -5.63 -12.91 0.85
N GLN A 76 -6.84 -12.60 0.39
CA GLN A 76 -7.61 -13.43 -0.55
C GLN A 76 -7.30 -13.13 -2.02
N ARG A 77 -6.35 -12.22 -2.29
CA ARG A 77 -6.11 -11.65 -3.63
C ARG A 77 -4.69 -11.88 -4.14
N ILE A 78 -3.94 -12.79 -3.52
CA ILE A 78 -2.55 -13.10 -3.87
C ILE A 78 -2.38 -13.38 -5.37
N ALA A 79 -3.26 -14.19 -5.97
CA ALA A 79 -3.22 -14.51 -7.39
C ALA A 79 -3.32 -13.26 -8.30
N LEU A 80 -4.07 -12.23 -7.88
CA LEU A 80 -4.17 -10.97 -8.63
C LEU A 80 -2.86 -10.18 -8.56
N TYR A 81 -2.14 -10.23 -7.43
CA TYR A 81 -0.84 -9.59 -7.29
C TYR A 81 0.25 -10.32 -8.05
N GLU A 82 0.21 -11.66 -8.07
CA GLU A 82 1.12 -12.47 -8.89
C GLU A 82 0.92 -12.19 -10.37
N SER A 83 -0.34 -12.12 -10.82
CA SER A 83 -0.68 -11.74 -12.20
C SER A 83 -0.21 -10.32 -12.53
N ALA A 84 -0.50 -9.34 -11.66
CA ALA A 84 -0.03 -7.96 -11.84
C ALA A 84 1.50 -7.86 -11.82
N LEU A 85 2.19 -8.66 -11.00
CA LEU A 85 3.65 -8.69 -10.97
C LEU A 85 4.21 -9.26 -12.28
N ALA A 86 3.58 -10.28 -12.85
CA ALA A 86 3.97 -10.85 -14.13
C ALA A 86 3.84 -9.84 -15.29
N THR A 87 2.85 -8.93 -15.25
CA THR A 87 2.71 -7.89 -16.29
C THR A 87 3.74 -6.78 -16.20
N LEU A 88 4.40 -6.60 -15.05
CA LEU A 88 5.43 -5.56 -14.90
C LEU A 88 6.71 -5.85 -15.69
N GLY A 89 6.99 -7.11 -16.03
CA GLY A 89 8.10 -7.50 -16.91
C GLY A 89 9.42 -6.78 -16.59
N GLU A 90 9.94 -6.01 -17.55
CA GLU A 90 11.20 -5.30 -17.42
C GLU A 90 11.18 -4.12 -16.44
N HIS A 91 10.01 -3.68 -15.97
CA HIS A 91 9.88 -2.58 -15.00
C HIS A 91 10.27 -3.00 -13.57
N VAL A 92 10.44 -4.29 -13.30
CA VAL A 92 10.89 -4.80 -12.01
C VAL A 92 12.23 -5.54 -12.13
N TYR A 93 12.90 -5.73 -11.00
CA TYR A 93 14.08 -6.58 -10.89
C TYR A 93 14.14 -7.26 -9.52
N PRO A 94 14.70 -8.47 -9.44
CA PRO A 94 14.88 -9.17 -8.18
C PRO A 94 15.96 -8.50 -7.34
N CYS A 95 15.75 -8.44 -6.03
CA CYS A 95 16.69 -7.93 -5.05
C CYS A 95 16.79 -8.89 -3.87
N SER A 96 18.00 -9.40 -3.62
CA SER A 96 18.29 -10.30 -2.50
C SER A 96 19.01 -9.61 -1.32
N CYS A 97 19.10 -8.27 -1.35
CA CYS A 97 19.72 -7.48 -0.30
C CYS A 97 18.94 -7.61 1.02
N THR A 98 19.64 -7.92 2.11
CA THR A 98 19.07 -7.83 3.46
C THR A 98 19.01 -6.40 3.95
N ARG A 99 18.10 -6.12 4.89
CA ARG A 99 18.05 -4.84 5.61
C ARG A 99 19.40 -4.47 6.23
N LYS A 100 20.12 -5.44 6.82
CA LYS A 100 21.47 -5.24 7.39
C LYS A 100 22.51 -4.84 6.36
N GLN A 101 22.46 -5.41 5.15
CA GLN A 101 23.34 -5.01 4.05
C GLN A 101 23.02 -3.59 3.59
N LEU A 102 21.73 -3.27 3.41
CA LEU A 102 21.32 -1.92 3.01
C LEU A 102 21.81 -0.83 3.96
N LEU A 103 21.75 -1.07 5.27
CA LEU A 103 22.23 -0.12 6.29
C LEU A 103 23.75 0.09 6.30
N ARG A 104 24.52 -0.77 5.64
CA ARG A 104 25.99 -0.68 5.55
C ARG A 104 26.46 -0.05 4.24
N ASP A 105 25.54 0.31 3.35
CA ASP A 105 25.89 0.86 2.05
C ASP A 105 26.45 2.26 2.21
N THR A 106 27.68 2.47 1.73
CA THR A 106 28.30 3.79 1.68
C THR A 106 27.58 4.66 0.67
N GLY A 107 27.29 5.91 1.03
CA GLY A 107 26.54 6.84 0.17
C GLY A 107 25.02 6.65 0.20
N ILE A 108 24.48 5.92 1.18
CA ILE A 108 23.04 5.82 1.36
C ILE A 108 22.44 7.17 1.80
N ALA A 109 21.58 7.74 0.97
CA ALA A 109 20.89 8.98 1.28
C ALA A 109 19.67 8.70 2.17
N GLN A 110 19.31 9.67 3.03
CA GLN A 110 18.08 9.63 3.81
C GLN A 110 16.98 10.43 3.09
N GLY A 111 15.87 9.77 2.78
CA GLY A 111 14.66 10.39 2.27
C GLY A 111 13.59 10.53 3.35
N ALA A 112 12.44 11.11 2.97
CA ALA A 112 11.32 11.35 3.88
C ALA A 112 10.78 10.07 4.57
N PHE A 113 10.96 8.91 3.95
CA PHE A 113 10.48 7.62 4.44
C PHE A 113 11.62 6.66 4.82
N GLY A 114 12.81 7.19 5.10
CA GLY A 114 14.01 6.44 5.46
C GLY A 114 15.02 6.35 4.32
N TYR A 115 15.89 5.35 4.39
CA TYR A 115 17.03 5.25 3.48
C TYR A 115 16.63 4.96 2.02
N ILE A 116 17.22 5.71 1.09
CA ILE A 116 17.03 5.55 -0.35
C ILE A 116 17.89 4.39 -0.85
N TYR A 117 17.25 3.40 -1.48
CA TYR A 117 17.97 2.25 -2.02
C TYR A 117 18.86 2.64 -3.20
N ILE A 118 20.16 2.32 -3.12
CA ILE A 118 21.18 2.71 -4.11
C ILE A 118 21.17 1.87 -5.41
N GLY A 119 20.28 0.87 -5.53
CA GLY A 119 20.15 0.08 -6.76
C GLY A 119 21.18 -1.05 -6.93
N ARG A 120 21.81 -1.55 -5.86
CA ARG A 120 22.82 -2.63 -5.91
C ARG A 120 22.46 -3.82 -6.82
N CYS A 121 21.24 -4.32 -6.73
CA CYS A 121 20.80 -5.50 -7.49
C CYS A 121 20.22 -5.14 -8.87
N ARG A 122 20.15 -3.86 -9.23
CA ARG A 122 19.45 -3.39 -10.44
C ARG A 122 20.02 -3.97 -11.73
N GLN A 123 21.32 -4.21 -11.75
CA GLN A 123 22.06 -4.76 -12.89
C GLN A 123 22.26 -6.28 -12.78
N GLY A 124 21.47 -6.99 -11.98
CA GLY A 124 21.52 -8.45 -11.88
C GLY A 124 22.53 -9.00 -10.88
N MET A 125 23.17 -8.15 -10.06
CA MET A 125 24.00 -8.59 -8.94
C MET A 125 23.14 -9.15 -7.79
N LEU A 126 22.69 -10.39 -7.94
CA LEU A 126 22.09 -11.15 -6.85
C LEU A 126 23.17 -11.65 -5.90
N VAL A 127 22.89 -11.55 -4.60
CA VAL A 127 23.73 -12.15 -3.56
C VAL A 127 23.69 -13.66 -3.74
N ALA A 128 24.86 -14.27 -3.93
CA ALA A 128 25.01 -15.72 -4.07
C ALA A 128 24.32 -16.47 -2.90
N ASN A 129 23.75 -17.64 -3.21
CA ASN A 129 23.14 -18.56 -2.23
C ASN A 129 21.92 -18.03 -1.47
N LYS A 130 21.12 -17.15 -2.09
CA LYS A 130 19.82 -16.76 -1.55
C LYS A 130 18.66 -17.15 -2.47
N PRO A 131 17.84 -18.16 -2.08
CA PRO A 131 16.70 -18.58 -2.89
C PRO A 131 15.54 -17.58 -2.86
N ARG A 132 15.48 -16.69 -1.84
CA ARG A 132 14.42 -15.70 -1.68
C ARG A 132 14.93 -14.30 -2.02
N PHE A 133 14.17 -13.60 -2.86
CA PHE A 133 14.36 -12.21 -3.25
C PHE A 133 13.02 -11.48 -3.19
N SER A 134 13.06 -10.16 -3.08
CA SER A 134 11.90 -9.30 -3.34
C SER A 134 12.01 -8.66 -4.71
N TYR A 135 10.88 -8.32 -5.32
CA TYR A 135 10.88 -7.47 -6.51
C TYR A 135 10.97 -6.00 -6.11
N ARG A 136 11.79 -5.25 -6.84
CA ARG A 136 11.85 -3.78 -6.76
C ARG A 136 11.44 -3.19 -8.08
N LEU A 137 10.75 -2.05 -8.04
CA LEU A 137 10.44 -1.26 -9.22
C LEU A 137 11.69 -0.51 -9.72
N LYS A 138 11.93 -0.50 -11.03
CA LYS A 138 12.96 0.32 -11.67
C LYS A 138 12.46 1.76 -11.78
N THR A 139 13.09 2.65 -11.02
CA THR A 139 12.85 4.11 -11.12
C THR A 139 13.99 4.78 -11.88
N HIS A 140 13.72 5.88 -12.58
CA HIS A 140 14.70 6.59 -13.40
C HIS A 140 15.16 7.94 -12.81
N ASN A 141 14.85 8.20 -11.53
CA ASN A 141 15.21 9.44 -10.83
C ASN A 141 14.83 10.72 -11.60
N ALA A 142 13.73 10.67 -12.37
CA ALA A 142 13.17 11.88 -12.97
C ALA A 142 12.03 12.39 -12.10
N PRO A 143 11.80 13.71 -12.05
CA PRO A 143 10.67 14.27 -11.34
C PRO A 143 9.37 13.72 -11.93
N ILE A 144 8.45 13.34 -11.05
CA ILE A 144 7.09 12.97 -11.40
C ILE A 144 6.20 14.05 -10.81
N CYS A 145 5.44 14.72 -11.66
CA CYS A 145 4.46 15.71 -11.21
C CYS A 145 3.07 15.10 -11.19
N VAL A 146 2.30 15.41 -10.15
CA VAL A 146 0.90 15.01 -10.02
C VAL A 146 0.05 16.22 -9.68
N HIS A 147 -1.19 16.23 -10.17
CA HIS A 147 -2.16 17.24 -9.75
C HIS A 147 -3.10 16.60 -8.72
N ASP A 148 -2.86 16.91 -7.45
CA ASP A 148 -3.70 16.52 -6.33
C ASP A 148 -4.91 17.46 -6.21
N SER A 149 -6.10 16.91 -5.95
CA SER A 149 -7.33 17.71 -5.89
C SER A 149 -7.37 18.68 -4.71
N LEU A 150 -6.60 18.44 -3.64
CA LEU A 150 -6.54 19.29 -2.45
C LEU A 150 -5.28 20.16 -2.42
N GLN A 151 -4.14 19.62 -2.83
CA GLN A 151 -2.84 20.29 -2.76
C GLN A 151 -2.41 20.96 -4.08
N GLY A 152 -3.11 20.71 -5.18
CA GLY A 152 -2.75 21.21 -6.50
C GLY A 152 -1.54 20.47 -7.08
N LYS A 153 -0.66 21.19 -7.77
CA LYS A 153 0.51 20.59 -8.42
C LYS A 153 1.60 20.22 -7.39
N LEU A 154 1.92 18.94 -7.31
CA LEU A 154 3.02 18.34 -6.54
C LEU A 154 4.12 17.83 -7.47
#